data_AF-A0A5R9F5Z8-F1
#
_entry.id   AF-A0A5R9F5Z8-F1
#
_cell.length_a   1.000
_cell.length_b   1.000
_cell.length_c   1.000
_cell.angle_alpha   90.00
_cell.angle_beta   90.00
_cell.angle_gamma   90.00
#
_symmetry.space_group_name_H-M   'P 1'
#
loop_
_entity.id
_entity.type
_entity.pdbx_description
1 polymer ?
#
loop_
_entity_poly.entity_id
_entity_poly.type
_entity_poly.pdbx_seq_one_letter_code
_entity_poly.pdbx_strand_id
1 'polypeptide(L)'
;MHSKHTVRYICEEYSSGNKYFYKQELITHDTWQNPASIQWSARRPITRQTFMKNKLAGFPVIYRHIKKEPGTIIPFRSKGHIERKKGRAQSKC
;
A
#
# COMPACT_ATOMS: atom_id res chain seq x y z
N MET A 1 6.67 2.23 24.68
CA MET A 1 7.80 1.35 25.08
C MET A 1 8.35 0.67 23.83
N HIS A 2 9.57 0.99 23.39
CA HIS A 2 10.20 0.39 22.20
C HIS A 2 11.17 -0.71 22.64
N SER A 3 10.68 -1.95 22.76
CA SER A 3 11.55 -3.10 23.00
C SER A 3 11.91 -3.77 21.68
N LYS A 4 13.03 -4.51 21.63
CA LYS A 4 13.41 -5.27 20.42
C LYS A 4 12.37 -6.33 20.03
N HIS A 5 11.52 -6.75 20.97
CA HIS A 5 10.48 -7.75 20.73
C HIS A 5 9.15 -7.16 20.26
N THR A 6 8.90 -5.88 20.56
CA THR A 6 7.64 -5.21 20.21
C THR A 6 7.70 -4.44 18.90
N VAL A 7 8.85 -4.39 18.24
CA VAL A 7 9.04 -3.68 16.96
C VAL A 7 9.64 -4.63 15.94
N ARG A 8 9.14 -4.57 14.71
CA ARG A 8 9.76 -5.23 13.56
C ARG A 8 9.89 -4.30 12.37
N TYR A 9 10.91 -4.56 11.58
CA TYR A 9 11.20 -3.82 10.36
C TYR A 9 10.96 -4.70 9.13
N ILE A 10 10.48 -4.10 8.05
CA ILE A 10 10.09 -4.84 6.84
C ILE A 10 10.77 -4.19 5.64
N CYS A 11 11.38 -5.02 4.78
CA CYS A 11 11.83 -4.63 3.45
C CYS A 11 10.98 -5.37 2.42
N GLU A 12 10.26 -4.62 1.60
CA GLU A 12 9.49 -5.14 0.48
C GLU A 12 10.23 -4.84 -0.81
N GLU A 13 10.61 -5.89 -1.51
CA GLU A 13 11.31 -5.84 -2.79
C GLU A 13 10.37 -6.30 -3.89
N TYR A 14 10.04 -5.39 -4.80
CA TYR A 14 9.19 -5.66 -5.93
C TYR A 14 10.02 -6.25 -7.07
N SER A 15 9.38 -7.05 -7.92
CA SER A 15 10.00 -7.60 -9.13
C SER A 15 10.58 -6.52 -10.07
N SER A 16 10.08 -5.28 -9.99
CA SER A 16 10.62 -4.13 -10.72
C SER A 16 11.96 -3.61 -10.18
N GLY A 17 12.47 -4.15 -9.07
CA GLY A 17 13.67 -3.68 -8.38
C GLY A 17 13.42 -2.58 -7.34
N ASN A 18 12.17 -2.08 -7.23
CA ASN A 18 11.83 -1.08 -6.23
C ASN A 18 11.81 -1.68 -4.82
N LYS A 19 12.41 -0.97 -3.86
CA LYS A 19 12.49 -1.39 -2.46
C LYS A 19 11.81 -0.38 -1.55
N TYR A 20 10.90 -0.87 -0.71
CA TYR A 20 10.19 -0.08 0.27
C TYR A 20 10.46 -0.60 1.67
N PHE A 21 10.62 0.33 2.61
CA PHE A 21 11.00 0.01 3.99
C PHE A 21 9.91 0.47 4.94
N TYR A 22 9.55 -0.40 5.88
CA TYR A 22 8.48 -0.14 6.85
C TYR A 22 8.89 -0.52 8.26
N LYS A 23 8.22 0.10 9.24
CA LYS A 23 8.21 -0.29 10.65
C LYS A 23 6.80 -0.74 11.04
N GLN A 24 6.71 -1.76 11.88
CA GLN A 24 5.49 -2.16 12.57
C GLN A 24 5.77 -2.35 14.05
N GLU A 25 4.75 -2.12 14.86
CA GLU A 25 4.81 -2.27 16.31
C GLU A 25 3.71 -3.22 16.75
N LEU A 26 3.99 -4.00 17.78
CA LEU A 26 2.99 -4.83 18.43
C LEU A 26 2.06 -3.92 19.23
N ILE A 27 0.76 -4.01 18.97
CA ILE A 27 -0.28 -3.24 19.64
C ILE A 27 -1.33 -4.19 20.19
N THR A 28 -2.02 -3.76 21.24
CA THR A 28 -3.24 -4.42 21.72
C THR A 28 -4.40 -3.44 21.54
N HIS A 29 -5.53 -3.94 21.08
CA HIS A 29 -6.76 -3.14 20.91
C HIS A 29 -7.64 -3.11 22.16
N ASP A 30 -7.28 -3.90 23.18
CA ASP A 30 -8.04 -4.05 24.42
C ASP A 30 -7.08 -3.95 25.62
N THR A 31 -6.51 -5.08 26.06
CA THR A 31 -5.60 -5.16 27.20
C THR A 31 -4.38 -6.01 26.89
N TRP A 32 -3.31 -5.91 27.70
CA TRP A 32 -2.10 -6.75 27.52
C TRP A 32 -2.26 -8.16 28.11
N GLN A 33 -3.28 -8.36 28.95
CA GLN A 33 -3.64 -9.63 29.57
C GLN A 33 -4.43 -10.54 28.61
N ASN A 34 -4.89 -10.01 27.48
CA ASN A 34 -5.59 -10.75 26.44
C ASN A 34 -4.67 -10.97 25.22
N PRO A 35 -3.99 -12.13 25.10
CA PRO A 35 -3.07 -12.35 23.97
C PRO A 35 -3.77 -12.36 22.61
N ALA A 36 -5.08 -12.63 22.57
CA ALA A 36 -5.84 -12.68 21.32
C ALA A 36 -6.06 -11.28 20.70
N SER A 37 -6.00 -10.21 21.50
CA SER A 37 -6.12 -8.83 21.01
C SER A 37 -4.79 -8.25 20.52
N ILE A 38 -3.69 -8.99 20.64
CA ILE A 38 -2.35 -8.54 20.23
C ILE A 38 -2.17 -8.71 18.72
N GLN A 39 -1.91 -7.60 18.04
CA GLN A 39 -1.71 -7.57 16.60
C GLN A 39 -0.58 -6.62 16.20
N TRP A 40 -0.10 -6.75 14.96
CA TRP A 40 0.85 -5.79 14.41
C TRP A 40 0.12 -4.56 13.87
N SER A 41 0.60 -3.37 14.24
CA SER A 41 0.07 -2.11 13.77
C SER A 41 0.25 -1.92 12.25
N ALA A 42 -0.43 -0.91 11.70
CA ALA A 42 -0.28 -0.54 10.31
C ALA A 42 1.19 -0.27 9.95
N ARG A 43 1.61 -0.65 8.74
CA ARG A 43 2.97 -0.41 8.25
C ARG A 43 3.22 1.09 8.14
N ARG A 44 4.20 1.59 8.87
CA ARG A 44 4.65 2.98 8.78
C ARG A 44 5.87 3.05 7.87
N PRO A 45 5.87 3.85 6.79
CA PRO A 45 7.02 3.97 5.90
C PRO A 45 8.20 4.60 6.65
N ILE A 46 9.39 4.08 6.37
CA ILE A 46 10.66 4.59 6.92
C ILE A 46 11.70 4.69 5.82
N THR A 47 12.80 5.39 6.09
CA THR A 47 13.92 5.45 5.16
C THR A 47 14.74 4.17 5.20
N ARG A 48 15.46 3.90 4.10
CA ARG A 48 16.46 2.82 4.04
C ARG A 48 17.50 2.94 5.14
N GLN A 49 17.94 4.17 5.43
CA GLN A 49 18.95 4.44 6.46
C GLN A 49 18.44 3.99 7.85
N THR A 50 17.20 4.34 8.19
CA THR A 50 16.57 3.91 9.45
C THR A 50 16.45 2.39 9.51
N PHE A 51 16.04 1.74 8.41
CA PHE A 51 15.95 0.28 8.36
C PHE A 51 17.31 -0.37 8.62
N MET A 52 18.37 0.08 7.94
CA MET A 52 19.71 -0.50 8.08
C MET A 52 20.29 -0.26 9.47
N LYS A 53 20.12 0.94 10.05
CA LYS A 53 20.51 1.24 11.42
C LYS A 53 19.90 0.25 12.42
N ASN A 54 18.59 -0.02 12.28
CA ASN A 54 17.90 -0.92 13.20
C ASN A 54 18.20 -2.40 12.93
N LYS A 55 18.42 -2.78 11.67
CA LYS A 55 18.94 -4.11 11.34
C LYS A 55 20.28 -4.36 12.05
N LEU A 56 21.21 -3.41 11.97
CA LEU A 56 22.52 -3.51 12.63
C LEU A 56 22.41 -3.51 14.15
N ALA A 57 21.43 -2.79 14.71
CA ALA A 57 21.13 -2.83 16.15
C ALA A 57 20.49 -4.15 16.62
N GLY A 58 20.20 -5.09 15.71
CA GLY A 58 19.67 -6.41 16.03
C GLY A 58 18.16 -6.45 16.24
N PHE A 59 17.41 -5.53 15.64
CA PHE A 59 15.94 -5.62 15.63
C PHE A 59 15.46 -6.71 14.66
N PRO A 60 14.30 -7.34 14.91
CA PRO A 60 13.68 -8.28 13.97
C PRO A 60 13.40 -7.64 12.62
N VAL A 61 13.82 -8.31 11.54
CA VAL A 61 13.64 -7.85 10.16
C VAL A 61 12.92 -8.92 9.34
N ILE A 62 11.97 -8.51 8.51
CA ILE A 62 11.27 -9.36 7.55
C ILE A 62 11.60 -8.89 6.14
N TYR A 63 12.06 -9.80 5.30
CA TYR A 63 12.22 -9.58 3.87
C TYR A 63 11.05 -10.19 3.11
N ARG A 64 10.44 -9.42 2.21
CA ARG A 64 9.32 -9.88 1.38
C ARG A 64 9.61 -9.59 -0.07
N HIS A 65 9.57 -10.63 -0.89
CA HIS A 65 9.61 -10.47 -2.34
C HIS A 65 8.18 -10.38 -2.86
N ILE A 66 7.82 -9.23 -3.44
CA ILE A 66 6.47 -8.95 -3.92
C ILE A 66 6.46 -9.12 -5.43
N LYS A 67 5.86 -10.22 -5.88
CA LYS A 67 5.52 -10.45 -7.28
C LYS A 67 4.09 -9.95 -7.50
N LYS A 68 3.95 -8.72 -8.00
CA LYS A 68 2.66 -8.14 -8.39
C LYS A 68 2.62 -8.09 -9.92
N GLU A 69 1.59 -8.67 -10.51
CA GLU A 69 1.34 -8.56 -11.94
C GLU A 69 1.12 -7.08 -12.32
N PRO A 70 1.60 -6.64 -13.49
CA PRO A 70 1.36 -5.29 -13.96
C PRO A 70 -0.15 -5.05 -14.10
N GLY A 71 -0.57 -3.80 -13.84
CA GLY A 71 -1.97 -3.42 -13.98
C GLY A 71 -2.43 -3.53 -15.44
N THR A 72 -3.64 -4.04 -15.66
CA THR A 72 -4.27 -4.03 -16.99
C THR A 72 -4.66 -2.61 -17.37
N ILE A 73 -4.19 -2.14 -18.52
CA ILE A 73 -4.58 -0.85 -19.06
C ILE A 73 -5.98 -0.99 -19.67
N ILE A 74 -6.97 -0.28 -19.11
CA ILE A 74 -8.32 -0.20 -19.67
C ILE A 74 -8.39 1.08 -20.51
N PRO A 75 -8.47 1.00 -21.84
CA PRO A 75 -8.55 2.18 -22.69
C PRO A 75 -9.87 2.91 -22.45
N PHE A 76 -9.81 4.23 -22.33
CA PHE A 76 -11.02 5.06 -22.32
C PHE A 76 -11.67 5.01 -23.70
N ARG A 77 -12.93 4.56 -23.81
CA ARG A 77 -13.71 4.74 -25.05
C ARG A 77 -13.89 6.24 -25.28
N SER A 78 -13.32 6.77 -26.35
CA SER A 78 -13.71 8.09 -26.84
C SER A 78 -15.19 8.01 -27.19
N LYS A 79 -16.01 8.83 -26.54
CA LYS A 79 -17.42 8.96 -26.95
C LYS A 79 -17.39 9.55 -28.36
N GLY A 80 -17.74 8.75 -29.36
CA GLY A 80 -18.04 9.25 -30.69
C GLY A 80 -19.00 10.43 -30.59
N HIS A 81 -18.75 11.47 -31.37
CA HIS A 81 -19.57 12.68 -31.45
C HIS A 81 -21.06 12.30 -31.43
N ILE A 82 -21.78 12.73 -30.38
CA ILE A 82 -23.24 12.71 -30.40
C ILE A 82 -23.66 13.80 -31.38
N GLU A 83 -23.92 13.41 -32.62
CA GLU A 83 -24.46 14.29 -33.64
C GLU A 83 -25.89 14.69 -33.22
N ARG A 84 -26.02 15.87 -32.60
CA ARG A 84 -27.31 16.46 -32.26
C ARG A 84 -28.06 16.75 -33.56
N LYS A 85 -28.95 15.85 -33.99
CA LYS A 85 -29.90 16.13 -35.07
C LYS A 85 -30.73 17.37 -34.70
N LYS A 86 -30.43 18.51 -35.32
CA LYS A 86 -31.31 19.69 -35.30
C LYS A 86 -32.56 19.33 -36.12
N GLY A 87 -33.63 18.93 -35.44
CA GLY A 87 -34.95 18.83 -36.05
C GLY A 87 -35.40 20.22 -36.50
N ARG A 88 -35.38 20.49 -37.80
CA ARG A 88 -35.98 21.68 -38.41
C ARG A 88 -37.46 21.39 -38.58
N ALA A 89 -38.29 21.85 -37.65
CA ALA A 89 -39.74 21.86 -37.84
C ALA A 89 -40.05 22.85 -38.97
N GLN A 90 -40.40 22.33 -40.15
CA GLN A 90 -41.09 23.13 -41.16
C GLN A 90 -42.58 23.13 -40.79
N SER A 91 -43.06 24.23 -40.24
CA SER A 91 -44.48 24.52 -40.15
C SER A 91 -45.00 24.83 -41.55
N LYS A 92 -45.85 23.96 -42.09
CA LYS A 92 -46.71 24.28 -43.24
C LYS A 92 -47.89 25.11 -42.72
N CYS A 93 -48.04 26.32 -43.24
CA CYS A 93 -49.31 27.01 -43.45
C CYS A 93 -49.28 27.54 -44.88
#